data_AF-A0A6N6VNH1-F1
#
_entry.id   AF-A0A6N6VNH1-F1
#
_cell.length_a   1.000
_cell.length_b   1.000
_cell.length_c   1.000
_cell.angle_alpha   90.00
_cell.angle_beta   90.00
_cell.angle_gamma   90.00
#
_symmetry.space_group_name_H-M   'P 1'
#
loop_
_entity.id
_entity.type
_entity.pdbx_description
1 polymer ?
#
loop_
_entity_poly.entity_id
_entity_poly.type
_entity_poly.pdbx_seq_one_letter_code
_entity_poly.pdbx_strand_id
1 'polypeptide(L)'
;MKKHILYMIYTNILFFSLNCYGSFNIEFYNNYENSQLFIQKVYSNRDVPVSEVFLVNKGDKVQLNKNEYFIIHFSYTIKFEDTNILCSWVNLYGVNYEHGWALTVILNEREVGTICINKKFIIDTKARAILEYYQGDDKKTYLKIYNNGWWQNSKTYQNSLNIKLE
;
A
#
# COMPACT_ATOMS: atom_id res chain seq x y z
N MET A 1 -48.67 0.48 1.50
CA MET A 1 -47.65 0.43 0.43
C MET A 1 -46.37 1.24 0.71
N LYS A 2 -46.43 2.53 1.10
CA LYS A 2 -45.22 3.35 1.32
C LYS A 2 -44.24 2.84 2.39
N LYS A 3 -44.72 2.18 3.46
CA LYS A 3 -43.86 1.62 4.54
C LYS A 3 -42.98 0.44 4.07
N HIS A 4 -43.47 -0.42 3.17
CA HIS A 4 -42.70 -1.57 2.70
C HIS A 4 -41.56 -1.18 1.77
N ILE A 5 -41.73 -0.11 0.98
CA ILE A 5 -40.68 0.44 0.11
C ILE A 5 -39.54 1.01 0.98
N LEU A 6 -39.85 1.71 2.07
CA LEU A 6 -38.84 2.21 3.00
C LEU A 6 -38.03 1.05 3.61
N TYR A 7 -38.69 -0.02 4.07
CA TYR A 7 -38.02 -1.21 4.61
C TYR A 7 -37.16 -1.95 3.58
N MET A 8 -37.58 -2.03 2.31
CA MET A 8 -36.75 -2.58 1.23
C MET A 8 -35.51 -1.72 0.95
N ILE A 9 -35.60 -0.39 1.07
CA ILE A 9 -34.45 0.51 0.91
C ILE A 9 -33.48 0.33 2.09
N TYR A 10 -33.97 0.28 3.34
CA TYR A 10 -33.12 0.07 4.52
C TYR A 10 -32.44 -1.30 4.54
N THR A 11 -33.10 -2.35 4.06
CA THR A 11 -32.50 -3.70 3.99
C THR A 11 -31.44 -3.78 2.91
N ASN A 12 -31.63 -3.19 1.72
CA ASN A 12 -30.60 -3.18 0.67
C ASN A 12 -29.36 -2.35 1.05
N ILE A 13 -29.49 -1.29 1.86
CA ILE A 13 -28.35 -0.52 2.35
C ILE A 13 -27.48 -1.35 3.32
N LEU A 14 -28.08 -2.26 4.10
CA LEU A 14 -27.37 -3.17 5.00
C LEU A 14 -26.68 -4.34 4.26
N PHE A 15 -27.09 -4.64 3.02
CA PHE A 15 -26.50 -5.68 2.17
C PHE A 15 -25.61 -5.13 1.05
N PHE A 16 -25.27 -3.83 1.05
CA PHE A 16 -24.10 -3.38 0.29
C PHE A 16 -22.91 -4.10 0.88
N SER A 17 -22.51 -5.16 0.17
CA SER A 17 -21.41 -6.01 0.55
C SER A 17 -20.23 -5.13 0.95
N LEU A 18 -19.82 -5.23 2.22
CA LEU A 18 -18.56 -4.72 2.75
C LEU A 18 -17.38 -5.49 2.14
N ASN A 19 -17.46 -5.75 0.84
CA ASN A 19 -16.42 -6.39 0.07
C ASN A 19 -15.33 -5.34 -0.12
N CYS A 20 -14.10 -5.73 0.19
CA CYS A 20 -12.94 -4.88 0.06
C CYS A 20 -12.58 -4.74 -1.44
N TYR A 21 -13.21 -3.81 -2.14
CA TYR A 21 -12.89 -3.50 -3.53
C TYR A 21 -11.87 -2.37 -3.58
N GLY A 22 -10.62 -2.67 -3.22
CA GLY A 22 -9.59 -1.66 -3.05
C GLY A 22 -8.26 -2.04 -3.68
N SER A 23 -7.74 -1.16 -4.52
CA SER A 23 -6.29 -1.07 -4.71
C SER A 23 -5.62 -0.65 -3.42
N PHE A 24 -4.39 -1.11 -3.19
CA PHE A 24 -3.56 -0.54 -2.15
C PHE A 24 -3.03 0.82 -2.64
N ASN A 25 -2.96 1.79 -1.72
CA ASN A 25 -2.36 3.09 -1.97
C ASN A 25 -1.09 3.18 -1.14
N ILE A 26 0.04 3.42 -1.81
CA ILE A 26 1.35 3.55 -1.18
C ILE A 26 1.75 5.02 -1.21
N GLU A 27 2.12 5.54 -0.05
CA GLU A 27 2.73 6.86 0.07
C GLU A 27 4.24 6.68 0.21
N PHE A 28 4.99 7.27 -0.72
CA PHE A 28 6.44 7.38 -0.60
C PHE A 28 6.81 8.56 0.30
N TYR A 29 7.73 8.33 1.22
CA TYR A 29 8.24 9.33 2.14
C TYR A 29 9.77 9.38 2.08
N ASN A 30 10.32 10.54 1.71
CA ASN A 30 11.76 10.77 1.77
C ASN A 30 12.15 11.29 3.16
N ASN A 31 12.80 10.44 3.96
CA ASN A 31 13.33 10.81 5.26
C ASN A 31 14.87 10.80 5.29
N TYR A 32 15.52 10.75 4.13
CA TYR A 32 16.97 10.76 4.03
C TYR A 32 17.52 12.16 4.28
N GLU A 33 18.52 12.28 5.18
CA GLU A 33 18.87 13.58 5.77
C GLU A 33 19.42 14.61 4.77
N ASN A 34 20.07 14.17 3.69
CA ASN A 34 20.91 15.05 2.87
C ASN A 34 20.68 14.93 1.34
N SER A 35 19.54 14.42 0.87
CA SER A 35 19.34 14.28 -0.58
C SER A 35 17.95 14.64 -1.08
N GLN A 36 17.96 15.34 -2.22
CA GLN A 36 16.88 15.30 -3.19
C GLN A 36 16.88 13.93 -3.85
N LEU A 37 15.75 13.23 -3.79
CA LEU A 37 15.60 11.93 -4.44
C LEU A 37 14.97 12.11 -5.82
N PHE A 38 15.57 11.49 -6.82
CA PHE A 38 14.92 11.29 -8.11
C PHE A 38 14.08 10.03 -8.01
N ILE A 39 12.77 10.19 -8.23
CA ILE A 39 11.83 9.09 -8.37
C ILE A 39 11.31 9.09 -9.79
N GLN A 40 11.56 8.01 -10.51
CA GLN A 40 10.93 7.76 -11.79
C GLN A 40 9.75 6.81 -11.58
N LYS A 41 8.54 7.25 -11.92
CA LYS A 41 7.36 6.39 -12.01
C LYS A 41 7.27 5.86 -13.43
N VAL A 42 7.09 4.55 -13.60
CA VAL A 42 6.92 3.95 -14.93
C VAL A 42 5.58 3.25 -15.01
N TYR A 43 4.74 3.68 -15.95
CA TYR A 43 3.41 3.15 -16.18
C TYR A 43 3.48 1.94 -17.13
N SER A 44 3.37 0.73 -16.58
CA SER A 44 3.51 -0.52 -17.37
C SER A 44 2.24 -0.92 -18.14
N ASN A 45 1.09 -0.33 -17.81
CA ASN A 45 -0.21 -0.73 -18.37
C ASN A 45 -0.58 0.04 -19.65
N ARG A 46 0.39 0.58 -20.37
CA ARG A 46 0.19 1.32 -21.63
C ARG A 46 0.97 0.63 -22.73
N ASP A 47 0.43 0.66 -23.95
CA ASP A 47 1.09 0.10 -25.15
C ASP A 47 2.48 0.71 -25.39
N VAL A 48 2.66 1.97 -24.97
CA VAL A 48 3.95 2.64 -24.90
C VAL A 48 4.23 2.99 -23.44
N PRO A 49 5.30 2.47 -22.82
CA PRO A 49 5.67 2.83 -21.46
C PRO A 49 5.88 4.33 -21.35
N VAL A 50 5.12 4.97 -20.47
CA VAL A 50 5.33 6.37 -20.11
C VAL A 50 6.06 6.37 -18.78
N SER A 51 7.02 7.29 -18.62
CA SER A 51 7.64 7.53 -17.33
C SER A 51 7.60 9.00 -16.96
N GLU A 52 7.37 9.27 -15.70
CA GLU A 52 7.42 10.61 -15.12
C GLU A 52 8.50 10.64 -14.06
N VAL A 53 9.38 11.64 -14.11
CA VAL A 53 10.47 11.82 -13.16
C VAL A 53 10.15 13.00 -12.26
N PHE A 54 10.26 12.79 -10.95
CA PHE A 54 10.01 13.80 -9.95
C PHE A 54 11.19 13.89 -9.01
N LEU A 55 11.38 15.09 -8.47
CA LEU A 55 12.33 15.35 -7.42
C LEU A 55 11.57 15.45 -6.10
N VAL A 56 11.97 14.64 -5.11
CA VAL A 56 11.32 14.55 -3.81
C VAL A 56 12.31 15.02 -2.74
N ASN A 57 11.99 16.13 -2.07
CA ASN A 57 12.85 16.66 -1.00
C ASN A 57 12.61 15.92 0.31
N LYS A 58 13.50 16.11 1.28
CA LYS A 58 13.33 15.57 2.63
C LYS A 58 12.01 16.07 3.23
N GLY A 59 11.22 15.17 3.78
CA GLY A 59 9.92 15.48 4.37
C GLY A 59 8.76 15.45 3.36
N ASP A 60 9.05 15.41 2.05
CA ASP A 60 8.00 15.36 1.03
C ASP A 60 7.37 13.96 0.97
N LYS A 61 6.09 13.96 0.61
CA LYS A 61 5.27 12.76 0.44
C LYS A 61 4.75 12.70 -0.99
N VAL A 62 4.86 11.53 -1.61
CA VAL A 62 4.37 11.31 -2.98
C VAL A 62 3.50 10.06 -3.02
N GLN A 63 2.28 10.18 -3.52
CA GLN A 63 1.41 9.02 -3.72
C GLN A 63 1.86 8.21 -4.94
N LEU A 64 1.98 6.90 -4.79
CA LEU A 64 2.29 5.93 -5.85
C LEU A 64 1.01 5.19 -6.25
N ASN A 65 0.78 4.98 -7.55
CA ASN A 65 -0.40 4.26 -8.04
C ASN A 65 -0.11 2.77 -8.31
N LYS A 66 -1.18 1.98 -8.38
CA LYS A 66 -1.15 0.50 -8.36
C LYS A 66 -0.42 -0.20 -9.52
N ASN A 67 -0.04 0.52 -10.57
CA ASN A 67 0.52 -0.05 -11.81
C ASN A 67 1.84 0.62 -12.23
N GLU A 68 2.58 1.08 -11.23
CA GLU A 68 3.83 1.78 -11.40
C GLU A 68 4.93 0.95 -10.73
N TYR A 69 5.95 0.56 -11.48
CA TYR A 69 7.24 0.33 -10.83
C TYR A 69 7.94 1.67 -10.72
N PHE A 70 8.71 1.84 -9.65
CA PHE A 70 9.41 3.08 -9.39
C PHE A 70 10.88 2.82 -9.25
N ILE A 71 11.67 3.80 -9.72
CA ILE A 71 13.11 3.75 -9.67
C ILE A 71 13.60 4.86 -8.75
N ILE A 72 14.29 4.49 -7.67
CA ILE A 72 14.95 5.43 -6.76
C ILE A 72 16.39 5.61 -7.22
N HIS A 73 16.81 6.87 -7.44
CA HIS A 73 18.16 7.24 -7.89
C HIS A 73 18.65 6.46 -9.12
N PHE A 74 17.73 6.09 -10.03
CA PHE A 74 18.05 5.26 -11.20
C PHE A 74 18.75 3.92 -10.89
N SER A 75 18.73 3.48 -9.63
CA SER A 75 19.53 2.35 -9.15
C SER A 75 18.67 1.22 -8.58
N TYR A 76 17.56 1.57 -7.94
CA TYR A 76 16.69 0.61 -7.27
C TYR A 76 15.32 0.58 -7.93
N THR A 77 15.03 -0.48 -8.67
CA THR A 77 13.70 -0.73 -9.23
C THR A 77 12.84 -1.44 -8.21
N ILE A 78 11.72 -0.86 -7.83
CA ILE A 78 10.82 -1.43 -6.84
C ILE A 78 9.45 -1.65 -7.47
N LYS A 79 8.92 -2.85 -7.25
CA LYS A 79 7.63 -3.35 -7.71
C LYS A 79 6.86 -3.89 -6.52
N PHE A 80 5.54 -3.81 -6.63
CA PHE A 80 4.63 -4.34 -5.63
C PHE A 80 3.65 -5.31 -6.29
N GLU A 81 3.52 -6.49 -5.72
CA GLU A 81 2.64 -7.54 -6.22
C GLU A 81 1.58 -7.88 -5.18
N ASP A 82 0.31 -7.73 -5.57
CA ASP A 82 -0.86 -8.10 -4.77
C ASP A 82 -1.09 -9.60 -4.87
N THR A 83 -0.73 -10.35 -3.84
CA THR A 83 -0.86 -11.82 -3.85
C THR A 83 -2.31 -12.28 -3.74
N ASN A 84 -3.24 -11.39 -3.37
CA ASN A 84 -4.63 -11.69 -2.98
C ASN A 84 -4.76 -12.72 -1.84
N ILE A 85 -3.67 -13.03 -1.11
CA ILE A 85 -3.72 -13.88 0.08
C ILE A 85 -4.22 -13.03 1.25
N LEU A 86 -5.34 -13.42 1.85
CA LEU A 86 -5.93 -12.73 3.00
C LEU A 86 -4.97 -12.77 4.20
N CYS A 87 -4.70 -11.61 4.80
CA CYS A 87 -3.77 -11.48 5.93
C CYS A 87 -4.37 -10.76 7.15
N SER A 88 -5.48 -10.03 6.97
CA SER A 88 -6.21 -9.43 8.08
C SER A 88 -7.71 -9.34 7.78
N TRP A 89 -8.50 -9.34 8.85
CA TRP A 89 -9.95 -9.21 8.81
C TRP A 89 -10.41 -8.33 9.97
N VAL A 90 -11.60 -7.76 9.84
CA VAL A 90 -12.27 -6.95 10.86
C VAL A 90 -13.58 -7.63 11.25
N ASN A 91 -13.84 -7.75 12.55
CA ASN A 91 -15.15 -8.19 13.03
C ASN A 91 -16.09 -6.99 13.08
N LEU A 92 -17.20 -7.03 12.34
CA LEU A 92 -18.30 -6.08 12.52
C LEU A 92 -19.56 -6.88 12.83
N TYR A 93 -20.13 -6.65 14.02
CA TYR A 93 -21.35 -7.31 14.49
C TYR A 93 -21.30 -8.86 14.43
N GLY A 94 -20.16 -9.45 14.79
CA GLY A 94 -19.97 -10.91 14.80
C GLY A 94 -19.60 -11.50 13.43
N VAL A 95 -19.58 -10.70 12.37
CA VAL A 95 -19.18 -11.14 11.02
C VAL A 95 -17.77 -10.68 10.70
N ASN A 96 -16.94 -11.58 10.17
CA ASN A 96 -15.57 -11.27 9.75
C ASN A 96 -15.55 -10.79 8.30
N TYR A 97 -14.99 -9.60 8.09
CA TYR A 97 -14.81 -9.01 6.77
C TYR A 97 -13.33 -8.95 6.43
N GLU A 98 -13.01 -9.32 5.19
CA GLU A 98 -11.65 -9.19 4.66
C GLU A 98 -11.22 -7.73 4.70
N HIS A 99 -10.04 -7.46 5.25
CA HIS A 99 -9.56 -6.10 5.47
C HIS A 99 -8.14 -5.87 4.94
N GLY A 100 -7.33 -6.92 4.86
CA GLY A 100 -5.96 -6.81 4.38
C GLY A 100 -5.49 -8.04 3.63
N TRP A 101 -4.62 -7.78 2.66
CA TRP A 101 -4.06 -8.75 1.75
C TRP A 101 -2.53 -8.66 1.75
N ALA A 102 -1.86 -9.76 1.44
CA ALA A 102 -0.41 -9.78 1.38
C ALA A 102 0.11 -9.04 0.14
N LEU A 103 1.01 -8.08 0.38
CA LEU A 103 1.73 -7.34 -0.65
C LEU A 103 3.19 -7.79 -0.66
N THR A 104 3.60 -8.41 -1.76
CA THR A 104 4.99 -8.79 -1.97
C THR A 104 5.76 -7.61 -2.55
N VAL A 105 6.92 -7.33 -1.97
CA VAL A 105 7.86 -6.31 -2.41
C VAL A 105 8.94 -6.98 -3.24
N ILE A 106 9.14 -6.48 -4.45
CA ILE A 106 10.15 -6.94 -5.38
C ILE A 106 11.13 -5.79 -5.61
N LEU A 107 12.40 -6.01 -5.26
CA LEU A 107 13.49 -5.06 -5.44
C LEU A 107 14.46 -5.63 -6.47
N ASN A 108 14.74 -4.89 -7.54
CA ASN A 108 15.63 -5.32 -8.63
C ASN A 108 15.30 -6.74 -9.12
N GLU A 109 14.01 -6.99 -9.37
CA GLU A 109 13.46 -8.27 -9.85
C GLU A 109 13.54 -9.45 -8.87
N ARG A 110 13.99 -9.20 -7.63
CA ARG A 110 14.03 -10.20 -6.57
C ARG A 110 12.98 -9.90 -5.51
N GLU A 111 12.22 -10.92 -5.11
CA GLU A 111 11.37 -10.84 -3.93
C GLU A 111 12.21 -10.62 -2.67
N VAL A 112 11.93 -9.54 -1.95
CA VAL A 112 12.61 -9.19 -0.69
C VAL A 112 11.73 -9.43 0.54
N GLY A 113 10.43 -9.63 0.33
CA GLY A 113 9.51 -10.09 1.36
C GLY A 113 8.07 -9.63 1.15
N THR A 114 7.19 -10.13 2.00
CA THR A 114 5.75 -9.85 1.95
C THR A 114 5.30 -9.18 3.23
N ILE A 115 4.44 -8.16 3.12
CA ILE A 115 3.81 -7.49 4.26
C ILE A 115 2.28 -7.60 4.18
N CYS A 116 1.64 -7.58 5.34
CA CYS A 116 0.18 -7.46 5.39
C CYS A 116 -0.24 -5.99 5.26
N ILE A 117 -0.94 -5.65 4.17
CA ILE A 117 -1.46 -4.30 3.96
C ILE A 117 -2.98 -4.29 4.02
N ASN A 118 -3.53 -3.25 4.63
CA ASN A 118 -4.97 -3.04 4.57
C ASN A 118 -5.33 -2.58 3.15
N LYS A 119 -6.50 -2.96 2.67
CA LYS A 119 -7.06 -2.36 1.44
C LYS A 119 -8.22 -1.44 1.77
N LYS A 120 -8.65 -0.68 0.78
CA LYS A 120 -9.72 0.31 0.96
C LYS A 120 -10.97 -0.39 1.49
N PHE A 121 -11.47 0.10 2.61
CA PHE A 121 -12.67 -0.40 3.25
C PHE A 121 -13.64 0.77 3.44
N ILE A 122 -14.94 0.51 3.62
CA ILE A 122 -15.95 1.59 3.65
C ILE A 122 -15.66 2.64 4.73
N ILE A 123 -15.13 2.22 5.87
CA ILE A 123 -14.75 3.10 6.99
C ILE A 123 -13.33 3.65 6.88
N ASP A 124 -12.55 3.22 5.88
CA ASP A 124 -11.14 3.54 5.81
C ASP A 124 -10.76 3.99 4.39
N THR A 125 -10.56 5.31 4.22
CA THR A 125 -10.29 5.98 2.93
C THR A 125 -8.85 6.48 2.73
N LYS A 126 -7.97 6.36 3.74
CA LYS A 126 -6.58 6.85 3.72
C LYS A 126 -5.58 5.93 3.01
N ALA A 127 -4.36 6.43 2.80
CA ALA A 127 -3.22 5.63 2.32
C ALA A 127 -2.92 4.48 3.30
N ARG A 128 -2.60 3.31 2.76
CA ARG A 128 -2.60 2.05 3.50
C ARG A 128 -1.20 1.51 3.76
N ALA A 129 -0.24 1.89 2.95
CA ALA A 129 1.15 1.58 3.18
C ALA A 129 1.99 2.83 2.99
N ILE A 130 3.04 2.95 3.79
CA ILE A 130 4.08 3.95 3.62
C ILE A 130 5.34 3.23 3.21
N LEU A 131 6.01 3.76 2.20
CA LEU A 131 7.35 3.40 1.83
C LEU A 131 8.29 4.54 2.22
N GLU A 132 9.13 4.29 3.21
CA GLU A 132 10.08 5.27 3.74
C GLU A 132 11.49 4.94 3.25
N TYR A 133 12.15 5.94 2.66
CA TYR A 133 13.57 5.88 2.32
C TYR A 133 14.35 6.74 3.32
N TYR A 134 15.31 6.14 4.02
CA TYR A 134 16.01 6.79 5.13
C TYR A 134 17.45 6.27 5.30
N GLN A 135 18.24 7.03 6.05
CA GLN A 135 19.57 6.61 6.50
C GLN A 135 19.49 6.13 7.95
N GLY A 136 20.02 4.94 8.22
CA GLY A 136 20.13 4.41 9.57
C GLY A 136 21.30 5.00 10.34
N ASP A 137 21.34 4.77 11.66
CA ASP A 137 22.44 5.21 12.53
C ASP A 137 23.80 4.63 12.11
N ASP A 138 23.80 3.49 11.42
CA ASP A 138 25.00 2.87 10.84
C ASP A 138 25.44 3.52 9.52
N LYS A 139 24.85 4.66 9.16
CA LYS A 139 25.05 5.44 7.92
C LYS A 139 24.65 4.70 6.65
N LYS A 140 23.98 3.57 6.76
CA LYS A 140 23.52 2.80 5.60
C LYS A 140 22.12 3.21 5.19
N THR A 141 21.82 2.91 3.93
CA THR A 141 20.55 3.29 3.32
C THR A 141 19.55 2.16 3.45
N TYR A 142 18.33 2.52 3.85
CA TYR A 142 17.25 1.56 4.06
C TYR A 142 15.98 1.99 3.34
N LEU A 143 15.21 0.98 2.98
CA LEU A 143 13.85 1.09 2.52
C LEU A 143 12.95 0.37 3.53
N LYS A 144 12.06 1.09 4.19
CA LYS A 144 11.09 0.52 5.10
C LYS A 144 9.70 0.64 4.51
N ILE A 145 9.05 -0.49 4.28
CA ILE A 145 7.62 -0.50 3.98
C ILE A 145 6.86 -0.88 5.24
N TYR A 146 5.76 -0.19 5.50
CA TYR A 146 4.90 -0.52 6.62
C TYR A 146 3.46 -0.11 6.36
N ASN A 147 2.54 -0.90 6.90
CA ASN A 147 1.13 -0.60 6.83
C ASN A 147 0.80 0.54 7.82
N ASN A 148 0.05 1.54 7.36
CA ASN A 148 -0.35 2.70 8.15
C ASN A 148 -1.87 2.62 8.42
N GLY A 149 -2.24 1.97 9.52
CA GLY A 149 -3.63 1.74 9.89
C GLY A 149 -3.79 0.92 11.17
N TRP A 150 -5.00 0.88 11.71
CA TRP A 150 -5.33 0.07 12.88
C TRP A 150 -5.62 -1.39 12.47
N TRP A 151 -5.15 -2.35 13.26
CA TRP A 151 -5.39 -3.78 13.05
C TRP A 151 -5.60 -4.51 14.38
N GLN A 152 -6.46 -5.52 14.38
CA GLN A 152 -6.62 -6.43 15.52
C GLN A 152 -6.05 -7.84 15.27
N ASN A 153 -5.83 -8.29 14.02
CA ASN A 153 -5.59 -9.71 13.74
C ASN A 153 -4.64 -10.04 12.55
N SER A 154 -3.47 -9.39 12.43
CA SER A 154 -2.46 -9.81 11.44
C SER A 154 -1.52 -10.89 12.01
N LYS A 155 -1.83 -12.16 11.77
CA LYS A 155 -0.97 -13.30 12.21
C LYS A 155 -0.17 -13.94 11.06
N THR A 156 -0.55 -13.71 9.80
CA THR A 156 0.04 -14.43 8.65
C THR A 156 1.30 -13.76 8.10
N TYR A 157 1.34 -12.42 8.04
CA TYR A 157 2.47 -11.66 7.51
C TYR A 157 2.81 -10.48 8.43
N GLN A 158 4.08 -10.08 8.42
CA GLN A 158 4.56 -8.92 9.17
C GLN A 158 3.91 -7.61 8.68
N ASN A 159 3.78 -6.65 9.58
CA ASN A 159 3.17 -5.34 9.26
C ASN A 159 4.16 -4.33 8.69
N SER A 160 5.46 -4.61 8.83
CA SER A 160 6.54 -3.82 8.26
C SER A 160 7.66 -4.72 7.80
N LEU A 161 8.37 -4.28 6.77
CA LEU A 161 9.56 -4.89 6.24
C LEU A 161 10.61 -3.81 6.09
N ASN A 162 11.81 -4.05 6.63
CA ASN A 162 12.95 -3.14 6.53
C ASN A 162 14.02 -3.80 5.65
N ILE A 163 14.40 -3.13 4.57
CA ILE A 163 15.29 -3.65 3.54
C ILE A 163 16.54 -2.79 3.53
N LYS A 164 17.69 -3.41 3.69
CA LYS A 164 19.00 -2.78 3.58
C LYS A 164 19.38 -2.68 2.11
N LEU A 165 19.69 -1.48 1.62
CA LEU A 165 20.07 -1.24 0.22
C LEU A 165 21.59 -1.29 0.02
N GLU A 166 22.36 -0.77 1.00
CA GLU A 166 23.84 -0.72 1.02
C GLU A 166 24.37 -1.13 2.39
#